data_AF-A0A1I3BU79-F1
#
_entry.id   AF-A0A1I3BU79-F1
#
_cell.length_a   1.000
_cell.length_b   1.000
_cell.length_c   1.000
_cell.angle_alpha   90.00
_cell.angle_beta   90.00
_cell.angle_gamma   90.00
#
_symmetry.space_group_name_H-M   'P 1'
#
loop_
_entity.id
_entity.type
_entity.pdbx_description
1 polymer ?
#
loop_
_entity_poly.entity_id
_entity_poly.type
_entity_poly.pdbx_seq_one_letter_code
_entity_poly.pdbx_strand_id
1 'polypeptide(L)'
;MASGSHSKVKLNVRVPPSKKEEWKDALEDGETLTSLVRRAVDREINNEYTHVKTVENLGGTDSVDIDTTGIENRIDDLQSTANAVNRKIDTLAATVDDDGEDESIEGLSMDILPRLPVYPSDIPDHVLRDMGGKEDMTSEDYVEFIVEAGMDPSTDVMIDGSAQRISTDMREPEHKVRQALLHLEQNTTEGVHSAIVDGTRHWMRV
;
A
#
# COMPACT_ATOMS: atom_id res chain seq x y z
N MET A 1 -34.98 14.37 -9.88
CA MET A 1 -33.81 14.74 -10.71
C MET A 1 -34.01 16.17 -11.18
N ALA A 2 -33.31 17.13 -10.56
CA ALA A 2 -33.50 18.56 -10.85
C ALA A 2 -32.65 18.94 -12.06
N SER A 3 -33.32 19.25 -13.17
CA SER A 3 -32.72 19.89 -14.34
C SER A 3 -32.28 21.30 -13.95
N GLY A 4 -30.99 21.47 -13.64
CA GLY A 4 -30.40 22.78 -13.42
C GLY A 4 -30.42 23.58 -14.72
N SER A 5 -31.10 24.73 -14.72
CA SER A 5 -31.13 25.64 -15.86
C SER A 5 -29.75 26.26 -16.06
N HIS A 6 -28.90 25.64 -16.88
CA HIS A 6 -27.63 26.25 -17.29
C HIS A 6 -27.94 27.44 -18.22
N SER A 7 -27.80 28.65 -17.70
CA SER A 7 -27.89 29.86 -18.53
C SER A 7 -26.76 29.82 -19.56
N LYS A 8 -27.10 29.67 -20.84
CA LYS A 8 -26.13 29.70 -21.94
C LYS A 8 -25.70 31.14 -22.19
N VAL A 9 -24.61 31.56 -21.54
CA VAL A 9 -24.00 32.89 -21.76
C VAL A 9 -23.09 32.81 -22.99
N LYS A 10 -23.24 33.73 -23.94
CA LYS A 10 -22.33 33.84 -25.09
C LYS A 10 -21.02 34.50 -24.64
N LEU A 11 -19.90 33.79 -24.81
CA LEU A 11 -18.56 34.32 -24.55
C LEU A 11 -17.97 34.87 -25.86
N ASN A 12 -17.63 36.16 -25.86
CA ASN A 12 -16.92 36.80 -26.98
C ASN A 12 -15.49 37.12 -26.52
N VAL A 13 -14.50 36.43 -27.08
CA VAL A 13 -13.09 36.64 -26.76
C VAL A 13 -12.39 37.35 -27.91
N ARG A 14 -11.66 38.42 -27.59
CA ARG A 14 -10.82 39.13 -28.57
C ARG A 14 -9.45 38.46 -28.61
N VAL A 15 -9.07 37.92 -29.77
CA VAL A 15 -7.80 37.21 -29.97
C VAL A 15 -7.07 37.84 -31.16
N PRO A 16 -5.74 38.04 -31.09
CA PRO A 16 -4.94 38.45 -32.23
C PRO A 16 -5.12 37.51 -33.43
N PRO A 17 -5.10 38.00 -34.69
CA PRO A 17 -5.33 37.16 -35.86
C PRO A 17 -4.38 35.95 -35.95
N SER A 18 -3.10 36.15 -35.64
CA SER A 18 -2.09 35.07 -35.65
C SER A 18 -2.40 33.96 -34.64
N LYS A 19 -2.86 34.32 -33.43
CA LYS A 19 -3.27 33.34 -32.41
C LYS A 19 -4.57 32.63 -32.78
N LYS A 20 -5.47 33.31 -33.48
CA LYS A 20 -6.70 32.70 -33.98
C LYS A 20 -6.43 31.67 -35.08
N GLU A 21 -5.39 31.87 -35.89
CA GLU A 21 -4.94 30.88 -36.88
C GLU A 21 -4.31 29.67 -36.20
N GLU A 22 -3.39 29.88 -35.25
CA GLU A 22 -2.79 28.81 -34.44
C GLU A 22 -3.86 27.92 -33.76
N TRP A 23 -4.93 28.54 -33.25
CA TRP A 23 -6.04 27.78 -32.65
C TRP A 23 -6.88 27.01 -33.65
N LYS A 24 -6.98 27.46 -34.91
CA LYS A 24 -7.68 26.71 -35.95
C LYS A 24 -6.86 25.52 -36.41
N ASP A 25 -5.54 25.68 -36.48
CA ASP A 25 -4.62 24.61 -36.90
C ASP A 25 -4.52 23.51 -35.84
N ALA A 26 -4.77 23.84 -34.57
CA ALA A 26 -4.82 22.89 -33.45
C ALA A 26 -6.19 22.19 -33.25
N LEU A 27 -7.18 22.43 -34.13
CA LEU A 27 -8.47 21.75 -34.06
C LEU A 27 -8.35 20.31 -34.58
N GLU A 28 -8.93 19.37 -33.85
CA GLU A 28 -9.10 17.98 -34.32
C GLU A 28 -10.25 17.91 -35.35
N ASP A 29 -10.29 16.86 -36.19
CA ASP A 29 -11.29 16.72 -37.25
C ASP A 29 -12.73 16.76 -36.69
N GLY A 30 -13.49 17.79 -37.11
CA GLY A 30 -14.87 18.03 -36.64
C GLY A 30 -14.99 18.90 -35.39
N GLU A 31 -13.87 19.38 -34.83
CA GLU A 31 -13.85 20.29 -33.68
C GLU A 31 -14.12 21.74 -34.12
N THR A 32 -14.78 22.52 -33.26
CA THR A 32 -14.99 23.96 -33.44
C THR A 32 -14.16 24.74 -32.42
N LEU A 33 -13.87 26.02 -32.70
CA LEU A 33 -13.22 26.89 -31.71
C LEU A 33 -14.00 26.97 -30.39
N THR A 34 -15.33 26.81 -30.43
CA THR A 34 -16.16 26.78 -29.22
C THR A 34 -15.92 25.52 -28.38
N SER A 35 -15.77 24.35 -29.01
CA SER A 35 -15.43 23.12 -28.28
C SER A 35 -14.00 23.15 -27.75
N LEU A 36 -13.06 23.75 -28.48
CA LEU A 36 -11.69 23.95 -28.01
C LEU A 36 -11.65 24.84 -26.76
N VAL A 37 -12.34 25.99 -26.79
CA VAL A 37 -12.40 26.91 -25.64
C VAL A 37 -13.10 26.24 -24.46
N ARG A 38 -14.18 25.49 -24.69
CA ARG A 38 -14.88 24.78 -23.62
C ARG A 38 -13.97 23.71 -22.98
N ARG A 39 -13.29 22.91 -23.80
CA ARG A 39 -12.31 21.91 -23.34
C ARG A 39 -11.20 22.55 -22.52
N ALA A 40 -10.66 23.68 -22.99
CA ALA A 40 -9.61 24.39 -22.27
C ALA A 40 -10.08 24.92 -20.91
N VAL A 41 -11.30 25.50 -20.85
CA VAL A 41 -11.90 25.97 -19.59
C VAL A 41 -12.19 24.80 -18.66
N ASP A 42 -12.74 23.70 -19.16
CA ASP A 42 -13.03 22.52 -18.35
C ASP A 42 -11.74 21.92 -17.76
N ARG A 43 -10.65 21.85 -18.55
CA ARG A 43 -9.33 21.41 -18.08
C ARG A 43 -8.70 22.33 -17.04
N GLU A 44 -8.86 23.65 -17.22
CA GLU A 44 -8.39 24.65 -16.25
C GLU A 44 -9.15 24.53 -14.92
N ILE A 45 -10.47 24.40 -14.96
CA ILE A 45 -11.31 24.22 -13.77
C ILE A 45 -10.95 22.91 -13.05
N ASN A 46 -10.66 21.85 -13.80
CA ASN A 46 -10.30 20.55 -13.27
C ASN A 46 -8.81 20.42 -12.89
N ASN A 47 -8.02 21.48 -13.01
CA ASN A 47 -6.59 21.49 -12.70
C ASN A 47 -5.78 20.42 -13.47
N GLU A 48 -6.18 20.12 -14.71
CA GLU A 48 -5.59 19.05 -15.55
C GLU A 48 -4.30 19.50 -16.27
N TYR A 49 -3.95 20.79 -16.21
CA TYR A 49 -2.72 21.31 -16.81
C TYR A 49 -1.52 21.11 -15.89
N THR A 50 -0.61 20.21 -16.27
CA THR A 50 0.78 20.25 -15.79
C THR A 50 1.54 21.28 -16.62
N HIS A 51 2.07 22.32 -15.98
CA HIS A 51 2.88 23.32 -16.67
C HIS A 51 4.08 22.65 -17.35
N VAL A 52 4.29 22.90 -18.65
CA VAL A 52 5.42 22.33 -19.42
C VAL A 52 6.79 22.69 -18.83
N LYS A 53 6.88 23.81 -18.10
CA LYS A 53 8.08 24.16 -17.31
C LYS A 53 8.42 23.13 -16.22
N THR A 54 7.43 22.40 -15.72
CA THR A 54 7.61 21.27 -14.78
C THR A 54 8.17 20.04 -15.49
N VAL A 55 7.95 19.90 -16.80
CA VAL A 55 8.40 18.74 -17.59
C VAL A 55 9.80 18.96 -18.18
N GLU A 56 10.12 20.18 -18.64
CA GLU A 56 11.47 20.48 -19.18
C GLU A 56 12.54 20.67 -18.11
N ASN A 57 12.17 20.92 -16.85
CA ASN A 57 13.13 20.91 -15.73
C ASN A 57 13.50 19.50 -15.24
N LEU A 58 12.87 18.43 -15.75
CA LEU A 58 13.23 17.04 -15.41
C LEU A 58 14.43 16.51 -16.22
N GLY A 59 14.95 17.29 -17.17
CA GLY A 59 16.14 16.94 -17.97
C GLY A 59 17.47 17.47 -17.43
N GLY A 60 17.47 18.23 -16.33
CA GLY A 60 18.65 18.79 -15.70
C GLY A 60 18.95 18.09 -14.38
N THR A 61 20.15 17.54 -14.24
CA THR A 61 20.72 16.98 -13.02
C THR A 61 20.88 18.03 -11.93
N ASP A 62 19.78 18.40 -11.28
CA ASP A 62 19.77 19.00 -9.95
C ASP A 62 18.58 18.40 -9.20
N SER A 63 18.87 17.82 -8.05
CA SER A 63 17.91 17.25 -7.12
C SER A 63 16.88 18.30 -6.72
N VAL A 64 15.74 18.32 -7.42
CA VAL A 64 14.54 19.02 -6.97
C VAL A 64 14.03 18.22 -5.78
N ASP A 65 14.25 18.78 -4.59
CA ASP A 65 13.71 18.29 -3.33
C ASP A 65 12.19 18.44 -3.40
N ILE A 66 11.52 17.38 -3.88
CA ILE A 66 10.07 17.28 -3.83
C ILE A 66 9.74 17.17 -2.35
N ASP A 67 9.02 18.15 -1.80
CA ASP A 67 8.50 18.10 -0.42
C ASP A 67 7.45 16.97 -0.33
N THR A 68 7.95 15.76 -0.20
CA THR A 68 7.21 14.53 0.06
C THR A 68 6.86 14.41 1.53
N THR A 69 7.36 15.30 2.40
CA THR A 69 7.13 15.26 3.85
C THR A 69 5.64 15.30 4.19
N GLY A 70 4.83 16.02 3.42
CA GLY A 70 3.37 16.02 3.58
C GLY A 70 2.66 14.70 3.21
N ILE A 71 3.26 13.89 2.34
CA ILE A 71 2.79 12.56 1.93
C ILE A 71 3.35 11.49 2.88
N GLU A 72 4.64 11.57 3.19
CA GLU A 72 5.34 10.74 4.18
C GLU A 72 4.63 10.79 5.53
N ASN A 73 4.34 11.98 6.06
CA ASN A 73 3.59 12.12 7.32
C ASN A 73 2.21 11.45 7.28
N ARG A 74 1.52 11.45 6.13
CA ARG A 74 0.22 10.79 5.98
C ARG A 74 0.35 9.28 5.91
N ILE A 75 1.43 8.78 5.31
CA ILE A 75 1.76 7.35 5.27
C ILE A 75 2.09 6.89 6.69
N ASP A 76 2.90 7.65 7.43
CA ASP A 76 3.23 7.37 8.84
C ASP A 76 1.96 7.36 9.72
N ASP A 77 1.05 8.33 9.52
CA ASP A 77 -0.23 8.38 10.22
C ASP A 77 -1.12 7.17 9.90
N LEU A 78 -1.12 6.71 8.65
CA LEU A 78 -1.88 5.52 8.22
C LEU A 78 -1.27 4.23 8.79
N GLN A 79 0.06 4.09 8.75
CA GLN A 79 0.76 2.97 9.37
C GLN A 79 0.51 2.94 10.89
N SER A 80 0.57 4.08 11.56
CA SER A 80 0.24 4.21 12.99
C SER A 80 -1.20 3.79 13.28
N THR A 81 -2.14 4.19 12.42
CA THR A 81 -3.55 3.80 12.53
C THR A 81 -3.74 2.30 12.31
N ALA A 82 -3.10 1.71 11.31
CA ALA A 82 -3.14 0.27 11.04
C ALA A 82 -2.56 -0.54 12.21
N ASN A 83 -1.45 -0.08 12.79
CA ASN A 83 -0.85 -0.67 13.98
C ASN A 83 -1.80 -0.59 15.18
N ALA A 84 -2.46 0.55 15.39
CA ALA A 84 -3.43 0.73 16.46
C ALA A 84 -4.67 -0.17 16.30
N VAL A 85 -5.14 -0.38 15.06
CA VAL A 85 -6.25 -1.30 14.76
C VAL A 85 -5.83 -2.74 15.00
N ASN A 86 -4.67 -3.17 14.51
CA ASN A 86 -4.18 -4.53 14.74
C ASN A 86 -4.00 -4.82 16.23
N ARG A 87 -3.43 -3.89 17.03
CA ARG A 87 -3.36 -4.05 18.49
C ARG A 87 -4.73 -4.19 19.16
N LYS A 88 -5.75 -3.48 18.67
CA LYS A 88 -7.12 -3.64 19.16
C LYS A 88 -7.69 -5.00 18.77
N ILE A 89 -7.42 -5.48 17.56
CA ILE A 89 -7.81 -6.83 17.12
C ILE A 89 -7.13 -7.88 18.00
N ASP A 90 -5.85 -7.71 18.33
CA ASP A 90 -5.11 -8.61 19.22
C ASP A 90 -5.72 -8.63 20.63
N THR A 91 -6.06 -7.45 21.16
CA THR A 91 -6.74 -7.33 22.47
C THR A 91 -8.11 -8.01 22.44
N LEU A 92 -8.89 -7.78 21.38
CA LEU A 92 -10.20 -8.41 21.23
C LEU A 92 -10.08 -9.92 21.07
N ALA A 93 -9.13 -10.39 20.27
CA ALA A 93 -8.84 -11.81 20.11
C ALA A 93 -8.52 -12.42 21.47
N ALA A 94 -7.64 -11.83 22.28
CA ALA A 94 -7.33 -12.33 23.61
C ALA A 94 -8.54 -12.38 24.57
N THR A 95 -9.57 -11.54 24.37
CA THR A 95 -10.76 -11.50 25.25
C THR A 95 -11.91 -12.43 24.84
N VAL A 96 -11.88 -13.01 23.63
CA VAL A 96 -13.01 -13.79 23.10
C VAL A 96 -13.10 -15.20 23.70
N ASP A 97 -12.03 -15.73 24.31
CA ASP A 97 -11.94 -17.14 24.75
C ASP A 97 -11.68 -17.35 26.27
N ASP A 98 -12.04 -16.39 27.15
CA ASP A 98 -11.88 -16.48 28.63
C ASP A 98 -12.73 -17.60 29.31
N ASP A 99 -13.32 -18.53 28.55
CA ASP A 99 -14.21 -19.59 29.07
C ASP A 99 -13.57 -21.00 29.13
N GLY A 100 -12.23 -21.11 29.02
CA GLY A 100 -11.49 -22.31 29.48
C GLY A 100 -10.66 -23.08 28.44
N GLU A 101 -10.06 -22.40 27.46
CA GLU A 101 -9.34 -23.03 26.34
C GLU A 101 -7.82 -22.76 26.29
N ASP A 102 -7.17 -22.31 27.36
CA ASP A 102 -5.72 -22.02 27.36
C ASP A 102 -4.84 -23.22 26.95
N GLU A 103 -5.20 -24.44 27.35
CA GLU A 103 -4.51 -25.68 26.92
C GLU A 103 -4.61 -25.92 25.39
N SER A 104 -5.63 -25.37 24.72
CA SER A 104 -5.78 -25.50 23.27
C SER A 104 -4.86 -24.55 22.50
N ILE A 105 -4.55 -23.37 23.07
CA ILE A 105 -3.74 -22.35 22.39
C ILE A 105 -2.26 -22.73 22.40
N GLU A 106 -1.74 -23.30 23.50
CA GLU A 106 -0.37 -23.81 23.53
C GLU A 106 -0.17 -24.96 22.53
N GLY A 107 -1.11 -25.91 22.47
CA GLY A 107 -1.09 -27.00 21.50
C GLY A 107 -1.15 -26.48 20.05
N LEU A 108 -2.09 -25.57 19.78
CA LEU A 108 -2.24 -24.95 18.46
C LEU A 108 -1.01 -24.13 18.07
N SER A 109 -0.36 -23.45 19.03
CA SER A 109 0.88 -22.70 18.82
C SER A 109 1.99 -23.63 18.30
N MET A 110 2.18 -24.78 18.94
CA MET A 110 3.18 -25.76 18.50
C MET A 110 2.85 -26.37 17.14
N ASP A 111 1.56 -26.55 16.83
CA ASP A 111 1.12 -27.03 15.52
C ASP A 111 1.29 -25.98 14.41
N ILE A 112 1.16 -24.69 14.73
CA ILE A 112 1.35 -23.59 13.78
C ILE A 112 2.83 -23.36 13.47
N LEU A 113 3.72 -23.51 14.46
CA LEU A 113 5.14 -23.21 14.35
C LEU A 113 5.83 -23.79 13.08
N PRO A 114 5.65 -25.07 12.68
CA PRO A 114 6.27 -25.61 11.47
C PRO A 114 5.67 -25.09 10.15
N ARG A 115 4.56 -24.34 10.20
CA ARG A 115 3.89 -23.77 9.02
C ARG A 115 4.27 -22.31 8.76
N LEU A 116 4.99 -21.70 9.70
CA LEU A 116 5.52 -20.37 9.53
C LEU A 116 6.68 -20.38 8.53
N PRO A 117 6.77 -19.38 7.63
CA PRO A 117 7.95 -19.18 6.82
C PRO A 117 9.20 -19.05 7.72
N VAL A 118 10.29 -19.68 7.29
CA VAL A 118 11.56 -19.74 8.02
C VAL A 118 12.67 -19.04 7.25
N TYR A 119 13.33 -18.09 7.88
CA TYR A 119 14.58 -17.52 7.39
C TYR A 119 15.78 -18.44 7.67
N PRO A 120 16.79 -18.50 6.79
CA PRO A 120 16.80 -18.10 5.37
C PRO A 120 16.17 -19.11 4.42
N SER A 121 15.80 -20.28 4.92
CA SER A 121 15.47 -21.47 4.12
C SER A 121 14.34 -21.28 3.13
N ASP A 122 13.30 -20.52 3.50
CA ASP A 122 12.09 -20.32 2.70
C ASP A 122 12.11 -19.02 1.89
N ILE A 123 13.20 -18.26 1.96
CA ILE A 123 13.34 -16.98 1.26
C ILE A 123 14.16 -17.17 -0.02
N PRO A 124 13.68 -16.71 -1.18
CA PRO A 124 14.43 -16.82 -2.42
C PRO A 124 15.79 -16.11 -2.38
N ASP A 125 16.80 -16.75 -2.96
CA ASP A 125 18.18 -16.24 -3.03
C ASP A 125 18.30 -14.83 -3.63
N HIS A 126 17.40 -14.45 -4.54
CA HIS A 126 17.42 -13.11 -5.14
C HIS A 126 17.02 -12.04 -4.14
N VAL A 127 15.96 -12.27 -3.34
CA VAL A 127 15.53 -11.37 -2.27
C VAL A 127 16.64 -11.25 -1.20
N LEU A 128 17.28 -12.37 -0.86
CA LEU A 128 18.39 -12.39 0.10
C LEU A 128 19.61 -11.58 -0.39
N ARG A 129 19.88 -11.58 -1.70
CA ARG A 129 20.97 -10.80 -2.31
C ARG A 129 20.65 -9.31 -2.32
N ASP A 130 19.40 -8.94 -2.60
CA ASP A 130 18.95 -7.56 -2.64
C ASP A 130 18.92 -6.93 -1.23
N MET A 131 18.67 -7.73 -0.19
CA MET A 131 18.71 -7.29 1.20
C MET A 131 20.11 -6.98 1.74
N GLY A 132 21.18 -7.50 1.13
CA GLY A 132 22.54 -7.35 1.68
C GLY A 132 22.79 -8.03 3.03
N GLY A 133 21.81 -8.77 3.57
CA GLY A 133 21.87 -9.49 4.86
C GLY A 133 21.02 -8.87 5.98
N LYS A 134 21.02 -9.49 7.17
CA LYS A 134 20.27 -9.05 8.36
C LYS A 134 21.03 -8.01 9.22
N GLU A 135 22.26 -7.65 8.87
CA GLU A 135 23.21 -7.05 9.82
C GLU A 135 22.77 -5.70 10.42
N ASP A 136 21.89 -4.94 9.75
CA ASP A 136 21.45 -3.61 10.19
C ASP A 136 19.91 -3.44 10.35
N MET A 137 19.10 -4.49 10.16
CA MET A 137 17.62 -4.39 10.18
C MET A 137 17.01 -4.94 11.48
N THR A 138 15.94 -4.31 11.96
CA THR A 138 15.12 -4.89 13.04
C THR A 138 14.36 -6.12 12.53
N SER A 139 13.92 -7.00 13.43
CA SER A 139 13.14 -8.18 13.01
C SER A 139 11.83 -7.77 12.33
N GLU A 140 11.23 -6.64 12.72
CA GLU A 140 10.03 -6.07 12.12
C GLU A 140 10.29 -5.55 10.70
N ASP A 141 11.28 -4.67 10.51
CA ASP A 141 11.66 -4.13 9.19
C ASP A 141 12.02 -5.28 8.22
N TYR A 142 12.58 -6.34 8.79
CA TYR A 142 12.96 -7.54 8.06
C TYR A 142 11.73 -8.32 7.55
N VAL A 143 10.76 -8.59 8.42
CA VAL A 143 9.51 -9.27 8.00
C VAL A 143 8.76 -8.42 6.98
N GLU A 144 8.72 -7.10 7.14
CA GLU A 144 8.11 -6.17 6.20
C GLU A 144 8.74 -6.29 4.80
N PHE A 145 10.06 -6.12 4.71
CA PHE A 145 10.79 -6.20 3.43
C PHE A 145 10.57 -7.53 2.69
N ILE A 146 10.59 -8.66 3.40
CA ILE A 146 10.43 -9.97 2.78
C ILE A 146 9.03 -10.15 2.22
N VAL A 147 8.01 -9.76 3.00
CA VAL A 147 6.62 -9.88 2.57
C VAL A 147 6.37 -8.98 1.37
N GLU A 148 6.89 -7.75 1.37
CA GLU A 148 6.83 -6.85 0.22
C GLU A 148 7.51 -7.44 -1.02
N ALA A 149 8.71 -8.01 -0.88
CA ALA A 149 9.42 -8.66 -1.97
C ALA A 149 8.69 -9.90 -2.53
N GLY A 150 7.97 -10.62 -1.66
CA GLY A 150 7.11 -11.75 -2.04
C GLY A 150 5.79 -11.35 -2.69
N MET A 151 5.40 -10.07 -2.64
CA MET A 151 4.22 -9.54 -3.33
C MET A 151 4.52 -9.07 -4.76
N ASP A 152 5.80 -8.97 -5.14
CA ASP A 152 6.17 -8.68 -6.53
C ASP A 152 5.69 -9.81 -7.44
N PRO A 153 4.83 -9.55 -8.45
CA PRO A 153 4.32 -10.57 -9.37
C PRO A 153 5.41 -11.20 -10.26
N SER A 154 6.62 -10.65 -10.27
CA SER A 154 7.79 -11.27 -10.91
C SER A 154 8.48 -12.32 -10.02
N THR A 155 8.15 -12.36 -8.74
CA THR A 155 8.64 -13.34 -7.76
C THR A 155 7.68 -14.53 -7.72
N ASP A 156 8.15 -15.72 -8.11
CA ASP A 156 7.34 -16.95 -8.14
C ASP A 156 7.13 -17.58 -6.74
N VAL A 157 7.33 -16.79 -5.68
CA VAL A 157 7.32 -17.25 -4.28
C VAL A 157 6.46 -16.32 -3.43
N MET A 158 5.35 -16.86 -2.93
CA MET A 158 4.45 -16.15 -2.01
C MET A 158 4.88 -16.44 -0.57
N ILE A 159 5.60 -15.51 0.05
CA ILE A 159 5.96 -15.57 1.47
C ILE A 159 4.85 -14.91 2.28
N ASP A 160 3.88 -15.70 2.69
CA ASP A 160 2.75 -15.19 3.46
C ASP A 160 2.68 -15.83 4.86
N GLY A 161 2.98 -15.04 5.89
CA GLY A 161 2.87 -15.45 7.30
C GLY A 161 1.51 -15.16 7.95
N SER A 162 0.47 -14.81 7.17
CA SER A 162 -0.79 -14.29 7.72
C SER A 162 -1.61 -15.35 8.45
N ALA A 163 -2.34 -14.89 9.47
CA ALA A 163 -3.31 -15.73 10.18
C ALA A 163 -4.37 -16.32 9.24
N GLN A 164 -4.80 -15.57 8.22
CA GLN A 164 -5.81 -15.99 7.25
C GLN A 164 -5.34 -17.15 6.36
N ARG A 165 -4.08 -17.13 5.92
CA ARG A 165 -3.50 -18.26 5.17
C ARG A 165 -3.42 -19.50 6.05
N ILE A 166 -2.84 -19.35 7.25
CA ILE A 166 -2.61 -20.48 8.17
C ILE A 166 -3.95 -21.07 8.64
N SER A 167 -4.97 -20.24 8.91
CA SER A 167 -6.32 -20.68 9.25
C SER A 167 -6.96 -21.48 8.14
N THR A 168 -6.75 -21.08 6.88
CA THR A 168 -7.26 -21.81 5.71
C THR A 168 -6.60 -23.17 5.55
N ASP A 169 -5.28 -23.25 5.75
CA ASP A 169 -4.52 -24.51 5.69
C ASP A 169 -4.93 -25.49 6.80
N MET A 170 -5.03 -25.00 8.03
CA MET A 170 -5.33 -25.82 9.20
C MET A 170 -6.82 -26.10 9.39
N ARG A 171 -7.70 -25.35 8.69
CA ARG A 171 -9.15 -25.34 8.90
C ARG A 171 -9.55 -24.93 10.32
N GLU A 172 -8.73 -24.10 10.94
CA GLU A 172 -8.97 -23.54 12.27
C GLU A 172 -9.58 -22.14 12.15
N PRO A 173 -10.30 -21.63 13.16
CA PRO A 173 -10.79 -20.27 13.15
C PRO A 173 -9.62 -19.25 13.16
N GLU A 174 -9.69 -18.23 12.32
CA GLU A 174 -8.64 -17.21 12.18
C GLU A 174 -8.30 -16.52 13.51
N HIS A 175 -9.29 -16.28 14.38
CA HIS A 175 -9.05 -15.67 15.69
C HIS A 175 -8.18 -16.55 16.59
N LYS A 176 -8.39 -17.87 16.61
CA LYS A 176 -7.58 -18.82 17.38
C LYS A 176 -6.17 -18.93 16.83
N VAL A 177 -6.04 -18.98 15.50
CA VAL A 177 -4.73 -18.96 14.83
C VAL A 177 -3.96 -17.67 15.16
N ARG A 178 -4.64 -16.51 15.13
CA ARG A 178 -4.03 -15.23 15.51
C ARG A 178 -3.59 -15.21 16.98
N GLN A 179 -4.41 -15.72 17.90
CA GLN A 179 -4.02 -15.85 19.31
C GLN A 179 -2.80 -16.75 19.50
N ALA A 180 -2.76 -17.91 18.84
CA ALA A 180 -1.65 -18.83 18.91
C ALA A 180 -0.36 -18.23 18.30
N LEU A 181 -0.47 -17.46 17.22
CA LEU A 181 0.67 -16.72 16.66
C LEU A 181 1.19 -15.63 17.60
N LEU A 182 0.29 -14.91 18.28
CA LEU A 182 0.66 -13.94 19.32
C LEU A 182 1.33 -14.63 20.51
N HIS A 183 0.81 -15.79 20.90
CA HIS A 183 1.40 -16.61 21.96
C HIS A 183 2.83 -17.05 21.59
N LEU A 184 3.05 -17.52 20.36
CA LEU A 184 4.39 -17.83 19.85
C LEU A 184 5.33 -16.63 19.91
N GLU A 185 4.88 -15.45 19.47
CA GLU A 185 5.69 -14.23 19.45
C GLU A 185 6.04 -13.72 20.86
N GLN A 186 5.10 -13.75 21.81
CA GLN A 186 5.24 -13.08 23.11
C GLN A 186 5.67 -14.01 24.25
N ASN A 187 5.25 -15.28 24.20
CA ASN A 187 5.36 -16.20 25.33
C ASN A 187 6.33 -17.35 25.09
N THR A 188 6.96 -17.44 23.91
CA THR A 188 7.91 -18.52 23.58
C THR A 188 9.28 -17.99 23.15
N THR A 189 10.29 -18.88 23.13
CA THR A 189 11.65 -18.57 22.67
C THR A 189 11.92 -19.00 21.24
N GLU A 190 10.88 -19.28 20.45
CA GLU A 190 10.97 -19.90 19.11
C GLU A 190 11.41 -18.94 17.99
N GLY A 191 11.74 -17.68 18.32
CA GLY A 191 12.22 -16.69 17.35
C GLY A 191 11.16 -16.24 16.36
N VAL A 192 9.89 -16.22 16.77
CA VAL A 192 8.77 -15.77 15.94
C VAL A 192 8.62 -14.26 16.05
N HIS A 193 8.66 -13.57 14.92
CA HIS A 193 8.49 -12.12 14.80
C HIS A 193 7.39 -11.79 13.81
N SER A 194 6.83 -10.58 13.90
CA SER A 194 5.79 -10.13 12.98
C SER A 194 5.97 -8.70 12.52
N ALA A 195 5.43 -8.41 11.34
CA ALA A 195 5.27 -7.06 10.81
C ALA A 195 3.90 -6.91 10.15
N ILE A 196 3.47 -5.67 9.96
CA ILE A 196 2.21 -5.34 9.29
C ILE A 196 2.53 -4.79 7.91
N VAL A 197 2.10 -5.50 6.88
CA VAL A 197 2.28 -5.13 5.46
C VAL A 197 0.90 -5.04 4.82
N ASP A 198 0.63 -3.95 4.09
CA ASP A 198 -0.67 -3.67 3.48
C ASP A 198 -1.88 -3.83 4.43
N GLY A 199 -1.68 -3.46 5.70
CA GLY A 199 -2.71 -3.55 6.74
C GLY A 199 -2.95 -4.95 7.30
N THR A 200 -2.22 -5.97 6.83
CA THR A 200 -2.28 -7.35 7.33
C THR A 200 -1.02 -7.69 8.12
N ARG A 201 -1.19 -8.35 9.27
CA ARG A 201 -0.05 -8.83 10.08
C ARG A 201 0.44 -10.18 9.57
N HIS A 202 1.74 -10.30 9.38
CA HIS A 202 2.42 -11.50 8.93
C HIS A 202 3.46 -11.93 9.97
N TRP A 203 3.53 -13.23 10.26
CA TRP A 203 4.48 -13.82 11.20
C TRP A 203 5.52 -14.67 10.48
N MET A 204 6.75 -14.63 10.96
CA MET A 204 7.89 -15.37 10.41
C MET A 204 8.83 -15.84 11.52
N ARG A 205 9.56 -16.93 11.26
CA ARG A 205 10.66 -17.41 12.10
C ARG A 205 11.99 -16.86 11.59
N VAL A 206 12.71 -16.13 12.44
CA VAL A 206 13.94 -15.38 12.08
C VAL A 206 15.16 -15.81 12.91
#